data_AF-A0A8H7INZ6-F1
#
_entry.id   AF-A0A8H7INZ6-F1
#
_cell.length_a   1.000
_cell.length_b   1.000
_cell.length_c   1.000
_cell.angle_alpha   90.00
_cell.angle_beta   90.00
_cell.angle_gamma   90.00
#
_symmetry.space_group_name_H-M   'P 1'
#
loop_
_entity.id
_entity.type
_entity.pdbx_description
1 polymer ?
#
loop_
_entity_poly.entity_id
_entity_poly.type
_entity_poly.pdbx_seq_one_letter_code
_entity_poly.pdbx_strand_id
1 'polypeptide(L)'
;MIESIRAIVSQSLGWLYFISWTVSFYPQVFLNIRRKSVEGLSIDFVSLNVVGFASYAIYTTNFYFNEEVREEYRQRHNGYDNSVQLNDVAFAIHALALTLVTWSQTFYYHRGPGQTLSTFNGVTIAFMVIFIGTDLGRVAIHQARLIDVLYHLGTFKLYVSIAKYIPQAFSNFNRKSTEGWSIGNVVLDFTGGVLSLLQLLIDSFALDDWSSITGNPVKF
;
A
#
# COMPACT_ATOMS: atom_id res chain seq x y z
N MET A 1 -6.14 -21.34 27.87
CA MET A 1 -7.03 -21.94 26.84
C MET A 1 -7.68 -20.89 25.96
N ILE A 2 -8.41 -19.90 26.50
CA ILE A 2 -9.02 -18.81 25.71
C ILE A 2 -7.95 -17.92 25.05
N GLU A 3 -6.89 -17.54 25.77
CA GLU A 3 -5.77 -16.77 25.19
C GLU A 3 -5.04 -17.54 24.08
N SER A 4 -4.87 -18.85 24.24
CA SER A 4 -4.22 -19.71 23.25
C SER A 4 -5.03 -19.82 21.94
N ILE A 5 -6.35 -19.93 22.04
CA ILE A 5 -7.24 -19.96 20.86
C ILE A 5 -7.22 -18.62 20.13
N ARG A 6 -7.22 -17.50 20.88
CA ARG A 6 -7.16 -16.15 20.30
C ARG A 6 -5.85 -15.90 19.55
N ALA A 7 -4.71 -16.30 20.14
CA ALA A 7 -3.41 -16.19 19.48
C ALA A 7 -3.38 -16.99 18.17
N ILE A 8 -3.94 -18.21 18.16
CA ILE A 8 -4.05 -19.04 16.95
C ILE A 8 -4.95 -18.36 15.89
N VAL A 9 -6.08 -17.77 16.29
CA VAL A 9 -6.99 -17.06 15.37
C VAL A 9 -6.33 -15.81 14.80
N SER A 10 -5.71 -14.97 15.63
CA SER A 10 -5.00 -13.76 15.21
C SER A 10 -3.85 -14.11 14.25
N GLN A 11 -3.05 -15.14 14.57
CA GLN A 11 -1.98 -15.61 13.69
C GLN A 11 -2.52 -16.19 12.37
N SER A 12 -3.65 -16.90 12.40
CA SER A 12 -4.29 -17.46 11.19
C SER A 12 -4.85 -16.36 10.28
N LEU A 13 -5.52 -15.36 10.86
CA LEU A 13 -5.97 -14.16 10.13
C LEU A 13 -4.78 -13.41 9.53
N GLY A 14 -3.68 -13.32 10.29
CA GLY A 14 -2.39 -12.76 9.87
C GLY A 14 -1.86 -13.37 8.58
N TRP A 15 -1.73 -14.69 8.56
CA TRP A 15 -1.27 -15.42 7.37
C TRP A 15 -2.28 -15.36 6.22
N LEU A 16 -3.58 -15.43 6.50
CA LEU A 16 -4.62 -15.37 5.47
C LEU A 16 -4.66 -14.02 4.75
N TYR A 17 -4.59 -12.90 5.46
CA TYR A 17 -4.55 -11.59 4.81
C TYR A 17 -3.23 -11.43 4.03
N PHE A 18 -2.09 -11.89 4.57
CA PHE A 18 -0.79 -11.78 3.91
C PHE A 18 -0.77 -12.55 2.59
N ILE A 19 -1.29 -13.79 2.58
CA ILE A 19 -1.41 -14.60 1.37
C ILE A 19 -2.39 -13.95 0.39
N SER A 20 -3.55 -13.50 0.88
CA SER A 20 -4.57 -12.87 0.02
C SER A 20 -4.03 -11.63 -0.68
N TRP A 21 -3.34 -10.75 0.05
CA TRP A 21 -2.70 -9.58 -0.53
C TRP A 21 -1.54 -9.92 -1.44
N THR A 22 -0.69 -10.90 -1.09
CA THR A 22 0.42 -11.28 -1.97
C THR A 22 -0.08 -11.82 -3.31
N VAL A 23 -1.10 -12.68 -3.26
CA VAL A 23 -1.66 -13.32 -4.45
C VAL A 23 -2.50 -12.35 -5.29
N SER A 24 -3.09 -11.30 -4.71
CA SER A 24 -4.01 -10.37 -5.40
C SER A 24 -3.39 -9.70 -6.64
N PHE A 25 -2.09 -9.41 -6.61
CA PHE A 25 -1.38 -8.72 -7.69
C PHE A 25 -1.20 -9.56 -8.96
N TYR A 26 -1.02 -10.87 -8.82
CA TYR A 26 -0.69 -11.78 -9.92
C TYR A 26 -1.78 -11.88 -11.00
N PRO A 27 -3.07 -12.02 -10.67
CA PRO A 27 -4.15 -12.07 -11.65
C PRO A 27 -4.09 -10.94 -12.70
N GLN A 28 -3.80 -9.70 -12.30
CA GLN A 28 -3.74 -8.59 -13.26
C GLN A 28 -2.53 -8.71 -14.19
N VAL A 29 -1.36 -9.07 -13.64
CA VAL A 29 -0.13 -9.29 -14.42
C VAL A 29 -0.37 -10.35 -15.50
N PHE A 30 -0.97 -11.48 -15.12
CA PHE A 30 -1.26 -12.57 -16.05
C PHE A 30 -2.35 -12.22 -17.06
N LEU A 31 -3.39 -11.48 -16.64
CA LEU A 31 -4.45 -11.01 -17.54
C LEU A 31 -3.88 -10.13 -18.65
N ASN A 32 -2.99 -9.19 -18.29
CA ASN A 32 -2.31 -8.31 -19.25
C ASN A 32 -1.43 -9.13 -20.22
N ILE A 33 -0.67 -10.11 -19.72
CA ILE A 33 0.15 -10.99 -20.56
C ILE A 33 -0.70 -11.80 -21.53
N ARG A 34 -1.82 -12.38 -21.06
CA ARG A 34 -2.71 -13.22 -21.87
C ARG A 34 -3.43 -12.41 -22.95
N ARG A 35 -3.93 -11.23 -22.60
CA ARG A 35 -4.66 -10.35 -23.54
C ARG A 35 -3.72 -9.57 -24.46
N LYS A 36 -2.43 -9.45 -24.10
CA LYS A 36 -1.46 -8.55 -24.75
C LYS A 36 -1.99 -7.10 -24.87
N SER A 37 -2.87 -6.73 -23.95
CA SER A 37 -3.59 -5.46 -23.90
C SER A 37 -3.84 -5.09 -22.45
N VAL A 38 -3.65 -3.81 -22.13
CA VAL A 38 -4.04 -3.21 -20.85
C VAL A 38 -5.34 -2.42 -20.99
N GLU A 39 -6.07 -2.56 -22.10
CA GLU A 39 -7.37 -1.91 -22.27
C GLU A 39 -8.32 -2.34 -21.15
N GLY A 40 -8.85 -1.33 -20.45
CA GLY A 40 -9.73 -1.49 -19.29
C GLY A 40 -9.07 -1.38 -17.93
N LEU A 41 -7.74 -1.35 -17.89
CA LEU A 41 -6.97 -1.05 -16.68
C LEU A 41 -6.67 0.46 -16.62
N SER A 42 -7.22 1.17 -15.64
CA SER A 42 -7.00 2.61 -15.48
C SER A 42 -5.51 2.92 -15.26
N ILE A 43 -4.96 3.84 -16.06
CA ILE A 43 -3.57 4.30 -15.89
C ILE A 43 -3.40 5.03 -14.57
N ASP A 44 -4.44 5.73 -14.11
CA ASP A 44 -4.49 6.34 -12.79
C ASP A 44 -4.37 5.28 -11.69
N PHE A 45 -5.16 4.21 -11.75
CA PHE A 45 -5.11 3.12 -10.78
C PHE A 45 -3.69 2.55 -10.68
N VAL A 46 -3.06 2.23 -11.82
CA VAL A 46 -1.73 1.63 -11.83
C VAL A 46 -0.67 2.62 -11.31
N SER A 47 -0.72 3.88 -11.74
CA SER A 47 0.27 4.89 -11.35
C SER A 47 0.17 5.23 -9.86
N LEU A 48 -1.04 5.36 -9.33
CA LEU A 48 -1.27 5.56 -7.89
C LEU A 48 -0.75 4.36 -7.09
N ASN A 49 -1.02 3.13 -7.52
CA ASN A 49 -0.49 1.94 -6.84
C ASN A 49 1.05 1.95 -6.75
N VAL A 50 1.77 2.34 -7.82
CA VAL A 50 3.24 2.44 -7.76
C VAL A 50 3.67 3.44 -6.69
N VAL A 51 3.07 4.64 -6.65
CA VAL A 51 3.39 5.66 -5.64
C VAL A 51 3.08 5.17 -4.23
N GLY A 52 1.93 4.53 -4.03
CA GLY A 52 1.54 3.97 -2.74
C GLY A 52 2.53 2.90 -2.26
N PHE A 53 2.78 1.87 -3.07
CA PHE A 53 3.69 0.79 -2.67
C PHE A 53 5.15 1.22 -2.58
N ALA A 54 5.58 2.23 -3.35
CA ALA A 54 6.90 2.84 -3.17
C ALA A 54 6.99 3.54 -1.81
N SER A 55 5.98 4.34 -1.46
CA SER A 55 5.89 5.00 -0.16
C SER A 55 5.89 3.99 0.98
N TYR A 56 5.13 2.91 0.84
CA TYR A 56 5.04 1.85 1.84
C TYR A 56 6.32 1.04 1.99
N ALA A 57 7.00 0.72 0.88
CA ALA A 57 8.27 0.01 0.91
C ALA A 57 9.36 0.85 1.58
N ILE A 58 9.45 2.15 1.27
CA ILE A 58 10.40 3.07 1.90
C ILE A 58 10.11 3.20 3.40
N TYR A 59 8.82 3.37 3.75
CA TYR A 59 8.37 3.45 5.14
C TYR A 59 8.77 2.21 5.94
N THR A 60 8.29 1.03 5.52
CA THR A 60 8.50 -0.23 6.27
C THR A 60 9.98 -0.60 6.35
N THR A 61 10.75 -0.43 5.27
CA THR A 61 12.18 -0.73 5.26
C THR A 61 12.94 0.13 6.27
N ASN A 62 12.66 1.44 6.35
CA ASN A 62 13.33 2.31 7.31
C ASN A 62 12.89 2.03 8.74
N PHE A 63 11.59 1.87 9.00
CA PHE A 63 11.10 1.56 10.34
C PHE A 63 11.63 0.22 10.89
N TYR A 64 11.99 -0.72 10.01
CA TYR A 64 12.56 -2.00 10.40
C TYR A 64 14.09 -1.97 10.53
N PHE A 65 14.81 -1.49 9.51
CA PHE A 65 16.27 -1.59 9.43
C PHE A 65 17.06 -0.36 9.92
N ASN A 66 16.45 0.83 9.95
CA ASN A 66 17.16 2.06 10.29
C ASN A 66 17.10 2.31 11.81
N GLU A 67 18.21 2.08 12.50
CA GLU A 67 18.31 2.25 13.96
C GLU A 67 18.04 3.69 14.42
N GLU A 68 18.46 4.70 13.65
CA GLU A 68 18.22 6.11 13.97
C GLU A 68 16.71 6.41 13.96
N VAL A 69 16.00 5.96 12.92
CA VAL A 69 14.54 6.11 12.81
C VAL A 69 13.82 5.39 13.96
N ARG A 70 14.29 4.19 14.33
CA ARG A 70 13.71 3.43 15.44
C ARG A 70 13.91 4.12 16.78
N GLU A 71 15.10 4.67 17.01
CA GLU A 71 15.41 5.41 18.22
C GLU A 71 14.60 6.70 18.31
N GLU A 72 14.51 7.47 17.21
CA GLU A 72 13.64 8.65 17.14
C GLU A 72 12.16 8.30 17.36
N TYR A 73 11.70 7.15 16.86
CA TYR A 73 10.35 6.67 17.13
C TYR A 73 10.14 6.40 18.62
N ARG A 74 11.05 5.66 19.27
CA ARG A 74 11.01 5.37 20.71
C ARG A 74 10.96 6.64 21.53
N GLN A 75 11.79 7.63 21.20
CA GLN A 75 11.80 8.92 21.89
C GLN A 75 10.45 9.66 21.80
N ARG A 76 9.75 9.53 20.66
CA ARG A 76 8.43 10.14 20.44
C ARG A 76 7.28 9.32 21.07
N HIS A 77 7.49 8.05 21.41
CA HIS A 77 6.45 7.13 21.87
C HIS A 77 6.84 6.45 23.20
N ASN A 78 7.34 7.21 24.18
CA ASN A 78 7.59 6.73 25.55
C ASN A 78 8.49 5.46 25.64
N GLY A 79 9.43 5.30 24.71
CA GLY A 79 10.35 4.15 24.67
C GLY A 79 9.82 2.92 23.93
N TYR A 80 8.57 2.94 23.45
CA TYR A 80 8.00 1.81 22.71
C TYR A 80 8.56 1.71 21.29
N ASP A 81 8.91 0.50 20.86
CA ASP A 81 9.31 0.22 19.48
C ASP A 81 8.10 0.31 18.53
N ASN A 82 8.37 0.61 17.25
CA ASN A 82 7.35 0.57 16.22
C ASN A 82 6.89 -0.87 15.94
N SER A 83 5.69 -1.03 15.39
CA SER A 83 5.08 -2.35 15.16
C SER A 83 5.39 -2.96 13.78
N VAL A 84 6.30 -2.37 12.99
CA VAL A 84 6.66 -2.89 11.67
C VAL A 84 7.47 -4.18 11.81
N GLN A 85 7.06 -5.22 11.10
CA GLN A 85 7.71 -6.54 11.10
C GLN A 85 8.34 -6.85 9.74
N LEU A 86 9.22 -7.86 9.69
CA LEU A 86 9.95 -8.23 8.47
C LEU A 86 9.01 -8.66 7.33
N ASN A 87 7.90 -9.33 7.64
CA ASN A 87 6.89 -9.71 6.67
C ASN A 87 6.20 -8.48 6.04
N ASP A 88 6.04 -7.38 6.77
CA ASP A 88 5.50 -6.14 6.21
C ASP A 88 6.47 -5.55 5.16
N VAL A 89 7.77 -5.59 5.45
CA VAL A 89 8.83 -5.16 4.51
C VAL A 89 8.84 -6.04 3.26
N ALA A 90 8.85 -7.36 3.45
CA ALA A 90 8.85 -8.32 2.34
C ALA A 90 7.61 -8.14 1.45
N PHE A 91 6.44 -7.98 2.06
CA PHE A 91 5.19 -7.71 1.35
C PHE A 91 5.25 -6.39 0.57
N ALA A 92 5.69 -5.30 1.21
CA ALA A 92 5.76 -3.99 0.57
C ALA A 92 6.70 -3.99 -0.66
N ILE A 93 7.87 -4.61 -0.55
CA ILE A 93 8.81 -4.77 -1.67
C ILE A 93 8.21 -5.64 -2.78
N HIS A 94 7.57 -6.75 -2.42
CA HIS A 94 6.92 -7.64 -3.38
C HIS A 94 5.80 -6.94 -4.15
N ALA A 95 4.92 -6.25 -3.44
CA ALA A 95 3.82 -5.48 -4.02
C ALA A 95 4.34 -4.35 -4.92
N LEU A 96 5.40 -3.65 -4.50
CA LEU A 96 6.07 -2.65 -5.34
C LEU A 96 6.60 -3.28 -6.63
N ALA A 97 7.26 -4.45 -6.55
CA ALA A 97 7.76 -5.13 -7.74
C ALA A 97 6.64 -5.49 -8.72
N LEU A 98 5.53 -6.07 -8.26
CA LEU A 98 4.43 -6.46 -9.16
C LEU A 98 3.63 -5.26 -9.70
N THR A 99 3.53 -4.17 -8.93
CA THR A 99 2.89 -2.94 -9.40
C THR A 99 3.77 -2.22 -10.43
N LEU A 100 5.11 -2.25 -10.27
CA LEU A 100 6.05 -1.81 -11.30
C LEU A 100 5.95 -2.67 -12.56
N VAL A 101 5.86 -4.00 -12.45
CA VAL A 101 5.64 -4.88 -13.61
C VAL A 101 4.34 -4.51 -14.33
N THR A 102 3.24 -4.34 -13.60
CA THR A 102 1.95 -3.94 -14.17
C THR A 102 2.01 -2.56 -14.82
N TRP A 103 2.77 -1.63 -14.23
CA TRP A 103 3.01 -0.31 -14.78
C TRP A 103 3.84 -0.36 -16.06
N SER A 104 4.93 -1.14 -16.09
CA SER A 104 5.73 -1.37 -17.30
C SER A 104 4.91 -2.01 -18.43
N GLN A 105 4.02 -2.94 -18.10
CA GLN A 105 3.08 -3.52 -19.07
C GLN A 105 2.20 -2.48 -19.74
N THR A 106 1.87 -1.37 -19.06
CA THR A 106 1.12 -0.31 -19.71
C THR A 106 1.88 0.29 -20.89
N PHE A 107 3.21 0.41 -20.85
CA PHE A 107 3.99 0.99 -21.96
C PHE A 107 4.19 0.02 -23.12
N TYR A 108 4.15 -1.29 -22.85
CA TYR A 108 4.48 -2.32 -23.83
C TYR A 108 3.24 -2.90 -24.54
N TYR A 109 2.14 -3.09 -23.82
CA TYR A 109 0.91 -3.67 -24.37
C TYR A 109 -0.05 -2.62 -24.91
N HIS A 110 -0.98 -3.06 -25.76
CA HIS A 110 -1.97 -2.19 -26.37
C HIS A 110 -2.80 -1.44 -25.30
N ARG A 111 -2.95 -0.13 -25.49
CA ARG A 111 -3.82 0.75 -24.71
C ARG A 111 -5.04 1.13 -25.54
N GLY A 112 -6.20 1.22 -24.90
CA GLY A 112 -7.40 1.75 -25.52
C GLY A 112 -7.25 3.23 -25.92
N PRO A 113 -8.07 3.71 -26.86
CA PRO A 113 -8.06 5.12 -27.29
C PRO A 113 -8.28 6.06 -26.09
N GLY A 114 -7.41 7.07 -25.93
CA GLY A 114 -7.51 8.05 -24.84
C GLY A 114 -7.19 7.51 -23.44
N GLN A 115 -6.67 6.28 -23.32
CA GLN A 115 -6.25 5.70 -22.04
C GLN A 115 -4.93 6.32 -21.58
N THR A 116 -5.02 7.42 -20.84
CA THR A 116 -3.88 8.17 -20.29
C THR A 116 -4.04 8.42 -18.79
N LEU A 117 -2.97 8.90 -18.14
CA LEU A 117 -3.06 9.42 -16.78
C LEU A 117 -3.93 10.69 -16.79
N SER A 118 -4.89 10.79 -15.87
CA SER A 118 -5.71 11.99 -15.75
C SER A 118 -4.89 13.16 -15.22
N THR A 119 -5.25 14.39 -15.62
CA THR A 119 -4.58 15.61 -15.14
C THR A 119 -4.64 15.71 -13.61
N PHE A 120 -5.77 15.37 -13.00
CA PHE A 120 -5.94 15.43 -11.54
C PHE A 120 -4.94 14.51 -10.81
N ASN A 121 -4.85 13.24 -11.20
CA ASN A 121 -3.91 12.32 -10.55
C ASN A 121 -2.46 12.63 -10.94
N GLY A 122 -2.21 13.11 -12.16
CA GLY A 122 -0.88 13.61 -12.55
C GLY A 122 -0.40 14.75 -11.66
N VAL A 123 -1.24 15.75 -11.40
CA VAL A 123 -0.94 16.86 -10.48
C VAL A 123 -0.79 16.36 -9.05
N THR A 124 -1.63 15.43 -8.61
CA THR A 124 -1.56 14.84 -7.26
C THR A 124 -0.24 14.10 -7.04
N ILE A 125 0.19 13.28 -8.00
CA ILE A 125 1.47 12.56 -7.95
C ILE A 125 2.63 13.56 -7.97
N ALA A 126 2.58 14.57 -8.84
CA ALA A 126 3.62 15.60 -8.90
C ALA A 126 3.73 16.36 -7.57
N PHE A 127 2.61 16.71 -6.94
CA PHE A 127 2.58 17.32 -5.61
C PHE A 127 3.25 16.41 -4.57
N MET A 128 2.90 15.12 -4.51
CA MET A 128 3.51 14.17 -3.57
C MET A 128 5.03 14.08 -3.76
N VAL A 129 5.49 13.99 -5.01
CA VAL A 129 6.94 13.90 -5.31
C VAL A 129 7.66 15.18 -4.89
N ILE A 130 7.12 16.35 -5.22
CA ILE A 130 7.72 17.65 -4.86
C ILE A 130 7.73 17.84 -3.34
N PHE A 131 6.64 17.44 -2.66
CA PHE A 131 6.52 17.52 -1.21
C PHE A 131 7.60 16.67 -0.52
N ILE A 132 7.76 15.40 -0.92
CA ILE A 132 8.81 14.53 -0.39
C ILE A 132 10.21 15.05 -0.74
N GLY A 133 10.42 15.57 -1.96
CA GLY A 133 11.70 16.16 -2.34
C GLY A 133 12.06 17.37 -1.45
N THR A 134 11.07 18.19 -1.11
CA THR A 134 11.24 19.34 -0.20
C THR A 134 11.58 18.88 1.22
N ASP A 135 10.87 17.86 1.72
CA ASP A 135 11.13 17.29 3.03
C ASP A 135 12.51 16.65 3.13
N LEU A 136 12.94 15.90 2.12
CA LEU A 136 14.31 15.37 2.04
C LEU A 136 15.35 16.50 2.00
N GLY A 137 15.05 17.60 1.31
CA GLY A 137 15.88 18.81 1.33
C GLY A 137 16.01 19.41 2.74
N ARG A 138 14.91 19.45 3.52
CA ARG A 138 14.93 19.89 4.93
C ARG A 138 15.73 18.96 5.83
N VAL A 139 15.67 17.65 5.59
CA VAL A 139 16.50 16.66 6.31
C VAL A 139 17.98 16.90 6.00
N ALA A 140 18.34 17.15 4.74
CA ALA A 140 19.73 17.39 4.34
C ALA A 140 20.36 18.65 4.97
N ILE A 141 19.55 19.64 5.35
CA ILE A 141 19.98 20.86 6.07
C ILE A 141 19.70 20.80 7.58
N HIS A 142 19.43 19.60 8.12
CA HIS A 142 19.15 19.34 9.53
C HIS A 142 17.97 20.12 10.14
N GLN A 143 17.01 20.54 9.31
CA GLN A 143 15.78 21.22 9.75
C GLN A 143 14.61 20.26 10.00
N ALA A 144 14.71 19.03 9.54
CA ALA A 144 13.73 17.97 9.76
C ALA A 144 14.45 16.65 10.02
N ARG A 145 13.73 15.67 10.59
CA ARG A 145 14.26 14.32 10.77
C ARG A 145 13.71 13.39 9.70
N LEU A 146 14.44 12.32 9.40
CA LEU A 146 14.01 11.34 8.39
C LEU A 146 12.65 10.72 8.75
N ILE A 147 12.40 10.48 10.03
CA ILE A 147 11.12 9.93 10.50
C ILE A 147 9.91 10.79 10.12
N ASP A 148 10.07 12.12 10.01
CA ASP A 148 9.00 13.03 9.59
C ASP A 148 8.60 12.76 8.13
N VAL A 149 9.60 12.58 7.26
CA VAL A 149 9.40 12.20 5.85
C VAL A 149 8.68 10.85 5.75
N LEU A 150 9.05 9.89 6.59
CA LEU A 150 8.43 8.58 6.60
C LEU A 150 6.96 8.67 7.01
N TYR A 151 6.58 9.48 8.01
CA TYR A 151 5.17 9.68 8.34
C TYR A 151 4.35 10.30 7.20
N HIS A 152 4.94 11.23 6.44
CA HIS A 152 4.29 11.77 5.25
C HIS A 152 4.12 10.70 4.15
N LEU A 153 5.13 9.86 3.91
CA LEU A 153 5.02 8.70 3.00
C LEU A 153 3.92 7.72 3.44
N GLY A 154 3.82 7.45 4.74
CA GLY A 154 2.75 6.65 5.31
C GLY A 154 1.36 7.24 5.04
N THR A 155 1.23 8.56 5.16
CA THR A 155 -0.01 9.28 4.87
C THR A 155 -0.38 9.23 3.38
N PHE A 156 0.59 9.36 2.48
CA PHE A 156 0.37 9.21 1.04
C PHE A 156 -0.04 7.78 0.66
N LYS A 157 0.58 6.76 1.26
CA LYS A 157 0.13 5.37 1.09
C LYS A 157 -1.34 5.22 1.49
N LEU A 158 -1.77 5.77 2.62
CA LEU A 158 -3.16 5.67 3.07
C LEU A 158 -4.13 6.36 2.11
N TYR A 159 -3.80 7.57 1.67
CA TYR A 159 -4.59 8.25 0.64
C TYR A 159 -4.71 7.39 -0.63
N VAL A 160 -3.59 6.85 -1.13
CA VAL A 160 -3.56 6.03 -2.34
C VAL A 160 -4.41 4.77 -2.20
N SER A 161 -4.37 4.10 -1.03
CA SER A 161 -5.17 2.89 -0.77
C SER A 161 -6.65 3.11 -1.10
N ILE A 162 -7.17 4.31 -0.79
CA ILE A 162 -8.56 4.67 -1.01
C ILE A 162 -8.76 5.25 -2.42
N ALA A 163 -7.93 6.23 -2.81
CA ALA A 163 -8.11 7.01 -4.02
C ALA A 163 -7.97 6.17 -5.30
N LYS A 164 -7.12 5.14 -5.31
CA LYS A 164 -6.79 4.36 -6.51
C LYS A 164 -8.02 3.75 -7.20
N TYR A 165 -9.04 3.34 -6.45
CA TYR A 165 -10.21 2.65 -7.01
C TYR A 165 -11.21 3.58 -7.71
N ILE A 166 -11.26 4.85 -7.32
CA ILE A 166 -12.20 5.84 -7.87
C ILE A 166 -12.05 5.96 -9.40
N PRO A 167 -10.86 6.21 -9.97
CA PRO A 167 -10.71 6.35 -11.43
C PRO A 167 -11.00 5.04 -12.16
N GLN A 168 -10.70 3.89 -11.55
CA GLN A 168 -11.01 2.58 -12.13
C GLN A 168 -12.51 2.31 -12.17
N ALA A 169 -13.23 2.61 -11.08
CA ALA A 169 -14.68 2.47 -11.01
C ALA A 169 -15.37 3.40 -12.03
N PHE A 170 -14.91 4.65 -12.14
CA PHE A 170 -15.43 5.59 -13.13
C PHE A 170 -15.18 5.12 -14.57
N SER A 171 -13.97 4.62 -14.86
CA SER A 171 -13.64 4.06 -16.18
C SER A 171 -14.55 2.87 -16.53
N ASN A 172 -14.77 1.95 -15.58
CA ASN A 172 -15.67 0.82 -15.77
C ASN A 172 -17.13 1.28 -15.99
N PHE A 173 -17.58 2.29 -15.23
CA PHE A 173 -18.92 2.86 -15.38
C PHE A 173 -19.13 3.48 -16.76
N ASN A 174 -18.12 4.17 -17.32
CA ASN A 174 -18.21 4.77 -18.65
C ASN A 174 -18.17 3.71 -19.76
N ARG A 175 -17.30 2.70 -19.61
CA ARG A 175 -17.18 1.59 -20.57
C ARG A 175 -18.33 0.59 -20.50
N LYS A 176 -19.13 0.62 -19.43
CA LYS A 176 -20.16 -0.40 -19.10
C LYS A 176 -19.58 -1.83 -19.12
N SER A 177 -18.29 -1.96 -18.80
CA SER A 177 -17.54 -3.23 -18.85
C SER A 177 -16.40 -3.21 -17.84
N THR A 178 -16.19 -4.35 -17.18
CA THR A 178 -15.02 -4.61 -16.33
C THR A 178 -13.94 -5.42 -17.06
N GLU A 179 -14.12 -5.67 -18.36
CA GLU A 179 -13.15 -6.43 -19.14
C GLU A 179 -11.80 -5.71 -19.17
N GLY A 180 -10.76 -6.47 -18.83
CA GLY A 180 -9.38 -5.99 -18.71
C GLY A 180 -8.93 -5.58 -17.33
N TRP A 181 -9.85 -5.58 -16.36
CA TRP A 181 -9.54 -5.38 -14.95
C TRP A 181 -9.85 -6.65 -14.16
N SER A 182 -8.87 -7.16 -13.42
CA SER A 182 -9.00 -8.37 -12.64
C SER A 182 -9.86 -8.13 -11.40
N ILE A 183 -11.12 -8.57 -11.43
CA ILE A 183 -11.99 -8.55 -10.26
C ILE A 183 -11.44 -9.44 -9.13
N GLY A 184 -10.76 -10.55 -9.47
CA GLY A 184 -10.11 -11.41 -8.49
C GLY A 184 -9.05 -10.68 -7.67
N ASN A 185 -8.28 -9.77 -8.30
CA ASN A 185 -7.35 -8.90 -7.58
C ASN A 185 -8.11 -8.06 -6.54
N VAL A 186 -9.19 -7.40 -6.96
CA VAL A 186 -9.99 -6.50 -6.10
C VAL A 186 -10.60 -7.24 -4.93
N VAL A 187 -11.19 -8.42 -5.17
CA VAL A 187 -11.81 -9.23 -4.13
C VAL A 187 -10.77 -9.67 -3.10
N LEU A 188 -9.59 -10.11 -3.56
CA LEU A 188 -8.50 -10.51 -2.66
C LEU A 188 -7.91 -9.33 -1.89
N ASP A 189 -7.76 -8.16 -2.53
CA ASP A 189 -7.27 -6.94 -1.88
C ASP A 189 -8.26 -6.46 -0.80
N PHE A 190 -9.55 -6.45 -1.11
CA PHE A 190 -10.61 -6.13 -0.17
C PHE A 190 -10.69 -7.15 0.98
N THR A 191 -10.59 -8.45 0.66
CA THR A 191 -10.60 -9.52 1.67
C THR A 191 -9.41 -9.37 2.61
N GLY A 192 -8.21 -9.10 2.08
CA GLY A 192 -7.02 -8.82 2.89
C GLY A 192 -7.21 -7.63 3.83
N GLY A 193 -7.78 -6.52 3.34
CA GLY A 193 -8.08 -5.35 4.17
C GLY A 193 -9.12 -5.59 5.26
N VAL A 194 -10.18 -6.35 4.96
CA VAL A 194 -11.18 -6.73 5.97
C VAL A 194 -10.58 -7.63 7.03
N LEU A 195 -9.79 -8.63 6.63
CA LEU A 195 -9.14 -9.56 7.57
C LEU A 195 -8.09 -8.85 8.44
N SER A 196 -7.35 -7.88 7.91
CA SER A 196 -6.38 -7.10 8.68
C SER A 196 -7.06 -6.21 9.73
N LEU A 197 -8.17 -5.55 9.36
CA LEU A 197 -8.99 -4.78 10.29
C LEU A 197 -9.60 -5.65 11.38
N LEU A 198 -10.10 -6.84 11.03
CA LEU A 198 -10.67 -7.78 12.00
C LEU A 198 -9.62 -8.30 12.98
N GLN A 199 -8.43 -8.64 12.51
CA GLN A 199 -7.33 -9.03 13.40
C GLN A 199 -7.01 -7.90 14.37
N LEU A 200 -6.86 -6.67 13.87
CA LEU A 200 -6.52 -5.54 14.71
C LEU A 200 -7.57 -5.28 15.79
N LEU A 201 -8.86 -5.35 15.44
CA LEU A 201 -9.94 -5.22 16.42
C LEU A 201 -9.83 -6.31 17.50
N ILE A 202 -9.60 -7.57 17.11
CA ILE A 202 -9.44 -8.68 18.06
C ILE A 202 -8.25 -8.44 18.99
N ASP A 203 -7.10 -8.02 18.46
CA ASP A 203 -5.88 -7.79 19.23
C ASP A 203 -6.04 -6.59 20.18
N SER A 204 -6.62 -5.47 19.73
CA SER A 204 -6.87 -4.28 20.56
C SER A 204 -7.93 -4.51 21.64
N PHE A 205 -9.01 -5.23 21.35
CA PHE A 205 -10.00 -5.61 22.38
C PHE A 205 -9.45 -6.61 23.40
N ALA A 206 -8.47 -7.43 23.03
CA ALA A 206 -7.90 -8.43 23.92
C ALA A 206 -6.84 -7.85 24.87
N LEU A 207 -6.12 -6.82 24.44
CA LEU A 207 -5.00 -6.23 25.19
C LEU A 207 -5.39 -4.97 25.98
N ASP A 208 -6.63 -4.47 25.83
CA ASP A 208 -7.08 -3.15 26.31
C ASP A 208 -6.14 -2.00 25.86
N ASP A 209 -5.37 -2.26 24.79
CA ASP A 209 -4.32 -1.41 24.26
C ASP A 209 -4.65 -0.97 22.83
N TRP A 210 -5.15 0.25 22.75
CA TRP A 210 -5.53 0.91 21.50
C TRP A 210 -4.32 1.53 20.78
N SER A 211 -3.14 1.57 21.41
CA SER A 211 -1.92 2.12 20.80
C SER A 211 -1.42 1.29 19.60
N SER A 212 -1.80 0.00 19.54
CA SER A 212 -1.53 -0.87 18.39
C SER A 212 -2.19 -0.37 17.09
N ILE A 213 -3.32 0.34 17.18
CA ILE A 213 -4.03 0.93 16.03
C ILE A 213 -3.30 2.18 15.51
N THR A 214 -2.74 2.98 16.42
CA THR A 214 -1.99 4.20 16.08
C THR A 214 -0.53 3.93 15.75
N GLY A 215 0.02 2.76 16.13
CA GLY A 215 1.43 2.40 15.97
C GLY A 215 1.85 2.01 14.55
N ASN A 216 0.92 1.61 13.68
CA ASN A 216 1.16 1.42 12.24
C ASN A 216 -0.12 1.68 11.44
N PRO A 217 -0.52 2.95 11.29
CA PRO A 217 -1.74 3.31 10.56
C PRO A 217 -1.61 3.01 9.07
N VAL A 218 -0.43 2.67 8.57
CA VAL A 218 -0.15 2.38 7.16
C VAL A 218 -0.47 0.93 6.79
N LYS A 219 -0.74 0.08 7.80
CA LYS A 219 -1.09 -1.34 7.64
C LYS A 219 -2.48 -1.58 7.03
N PHE A 220 -3.21 -0.52 6.68
CA PHE A 220 -4.55 -0.55 6.07
C PHE A 220 -4.55 -0.30 4.55
#